data_AF-A0A0D1C8N4-F1
#
_entry.id   AF-A0A0D1C8N4-F1
#
_cell.length_a   1.000
_cell.length_b   1.000
_cell.length_c   1.000
_cell.angle_alpha   90.00
_cell.angle_beta   90.00
_cell.angle_gamma   90.00
#
_symmetry.space_group_name_H-M   'P 1'
#
loop_
_entity.id
_entity.type
_entity.pdbx_description
1 polymer ?
#
loop_
_entity_poly.entity_id
_entity_poly.type
_entity_poly.pdbx_seq_one_letter_code
_entity_poly.pdbx_strand_id
1 'polypeptide(L)' 'MSYKYRTVRVRGTELVGTIARKHGGAPEIYETSKDPSTSVVPVFFEETGEVRFFDRSVLEDVVKPAS' A
#
# COMPACT_ATOMS: atom_id res chain seq x y z
N MET A 1 12.84 -13.33 7.88
CA MET A 1 11.39 -13.11 7.67
C MET A 1 11.18 -12.61 6.24
N SER A 2 10.58 -13.42 5.37
CA SER A 2 10.12 -12.93 4.06
C SER A 2 8.99 -11.94 4.31
N TYR A 3 9.29 -10.65 4.25
CA TYR A 3 8.28 -9.61 4.35
C TYR A 3 7.44 -9.66 3.07
N LYS A 4 6.40 -10.52 3.07
CA LYS A 4 5.46 -10.68 1.96
C LYS A 4 4.96 -9.29 1.54
N TYR A 5 5.19 -8.94 0.27
CA TYR A 5 4.59 -7.78 -0.39
C TYR A 5 3.09 -7.75 -0.07
N ARG A 6 2.60 -6.63 0.50
CA ARG A 6 1.18 -6.48 0.82
C ARG A 6 0.48 -6.01 -0.45
N THR A 7 -0.28 -6.92 -1.05
CA THR A 7 -1.23 -6.57 -2.10
C THR A 7 -2.46 -5.96 -1.45
N VAL A 8 -2.88 -4.81 -1.96
CA VAL A 8 -4.00 -4.05 -1.43
C VAL A 8 -4.99 -3.70 -2.55
N ARG A 9 -6.25 -3.59 -2.18
CA ARG A 9 -7.31 -3.02 -3.03
C ARG A 9 -7.69 -1.65 -2.48
N VAL A 10 -7.89 -0.67 -3.36
CA VAL A 10 -8.43 0.64 -2.97
C VAL A 10 -9.94 0.51 -2.83
N ARG A 11 -10.46 0.80 -1.63
CA ARG A 11 -11.89 0.71 -1.28
C ARG A 11 -12.76 1.44 -2.30
N GLY A 12 -13.86 0.81 -2.70
CA GLY A 12 -14.80 1.37 -3.66
C GLY A 12 -14.30 1.42 -5.11
N THR A 13 -13.16 0.81 -5.43
CA THR A 13 -12.62 0.73 -6.79
C THR A 13 -12.19 -0.69 -7.14
N GLU A 14 -11.85 -0.95 -8.40
CA GLU A 14 -11.18 -2.18 -8.84
C GLU A 14 -9.66 -2.10 -8.82
N LEU A 15 -9.10 -0.98 -8.35
CA LEU A 15 -7.65 -0.77 -8.32
C LEU A 15 -7.01 -1.69 -7.29
N VAL A 16 -6.16 -2.60 -7.79
CA VAL A 16 -5.34 -3.50 -6.98
C VAL A 16 -3.88 -3.18 -7.23
N GLY A 17 -3.15 -2.94 -6.15
CA GLY A 17 -1.73 -2.61 -6.21
C GLY A 17 -0.95 -3.27 -5.08
N THR A 18 0.33 -2.95 -4.99
CA THR A 18 1.23 -3.45 -3.95
C THR A 18 1.84 -2.29 -3.19
N ILE A 19 1.81 -2.33 -1.86
CA ILE A 19 2.50 -1.31 -1.05
C ILE A 19 4.00 -1.36 -1.38
N ALA A 20 4.48 -0.27 -1.98
CA ALA A 20 5.86 -0.12 -2.40
C ALA A 20 6.77 0.12 -1.19
N ARG A 21 8.02 -0.32 -1.30
CA ARG A 21 9.02 -0.17 -0.24
C ARG A 21 10.37 0.11 -0.86
N LYS A 22 11.22 0.83 -0.14
CA LYS A 22 12.64 0.90 -0.47
C LYS A 22 13.26 -0.50 -0.35
N HIS A 23 14.13 -0.86 -1.30
CA HIS A 23 14.81 -2.15 -1.27
C HIS A 23 15.60 -2.31 0.05
N GLY A 24 15.32 -3.40 0.79
CA GLY A 24 15.90 -3.66 2.12
C GLY A 24 15.37 -2.77 3.26
N GLY A 25 14.37 -1.91 3.02
CA GLY A 25 13.83 -0.96 3.99
C GLY A 25 12.41 -1.28 4.47
N ALA A 26 11.99 -0.60 5.53
CA ALA A 26 10.60 -0.58 5.97
C ALA A 26 9.72 0.17 4.94
N PRO A 27 8.39 -0.05 4.95
CA PRO A 27 7.47 0.79 4.16
C PRO A 27 7.67 2.26 4.50
N GLU A 28 7.70 3.12 3.47
CA GLU A 28 7.66 4.57 3.69
C GLU A 28 6.23 4.94 4.09
N ILE A 29 6.07 5.37 5.34
CA ILE A 29 4.81 5.87 5.87
C ILE A 29 4.99 7.38 6.05
N TYR A 30 4.13 8.14 5.39
CA TYR A 30 4.10 9.59 5.51
C TYR A 30 2.93 9.97 6.41
N GLU A 31 3.19 10.85 7.37
CA GLU A 31 2.15 11.40 8.21
C GLU A 31 1.72 12.76 7.65
N THR A 32 0.41 13.00 7.59
CA THR A 32 -0.09 14.36 7.31
C THR A 32 -0.36 15.06 8.63
N SER A 33 0.20 16.26 8.82
CA SER A 33 0.31 16.95 10.10
C SER A 33 -1.01 17.39 10.76
N LYS A 34 -2.16 16.97 10.24
CA LYS A 34 -3.49 17.35 10.76
C LYS A 34 -4.20 16.24 11.53
N ASP A 35 -3.79 14.99 11.37
CA ASP A 35 -4.36 13.87 12.12
C ASP A 35 -3.31 12.73 12.25
N PRO A 36 -2.86 12.40 13.48
CA PRO A 36 -1.89 11.31 13.74
C PRO A 36 -2.36 9.93 13.31
N SER A 37 -3.65 9.75 13.00
CA SER A 37 -4.20 8.50 12.48
C SER A 37 -4.06 8.34 10.97
N THR A 38 -3.64 9.40 10.26
CA THR A 38 -3.46 9.37 8.80
C THR A 38 -2.06 8.87 8.45
N SER A 39 -1.97 7.59 8.09
CA SER A 39 -0.76 6.98 7.53
C SER A 39 -0.89 6.89 6.01
N VAL A 40 -0.13 7.70 5.28
CA VAL A 40 -0.09 7.66 3.81
C VAL A 40 1.02 6.72 3.36
N VAL A 41 0.71 5.82 2.42
CA VAL A 41 1.66 4.84 1.88
C VAL A 41 1.71 4.87 0.35
N PRO A 42 2.89 4.62 -0.26
CA PRO A 42 3.00 4.46 -1.71
C PRO A 42 2.48 3.09 -2.14
N VAL A 43 1.64 3.05 -3.16
CA VAL A 43 1.12 1.84 -3.80
C VAL A 43 1.53 1.83 -5.27
N PHE A 44 2.20 0.76 -5.67
CA PHE A 44 2.59 0.49 -7.05
C PHE A 44 1.50 -0.29 -7.77
N PHE A 45 1.11 0.16 -8.96
CA PHE A 45 0.17 -0.52 -9.85
C PHE A 45 0.93 -1.10 -11.05
N GLU A 46 0.97 -2.42 -11.13
CA GLU A 46 1.73 -3.12 -12.17
C GLU A 46 1.20 -2.86 -13.58
N GLU A 47 -0.13 -2.74 -13.72
CA GLU A 47 -0.78 -2.50 -15.01
C GLU A 47 -0.33 -1.19 -15.67
N THR A 48 -0.13 -0.14 -14.87
CA THR A 48 0.23 1.20 -15.37
C THR A 48 1.71 1.54 -15.15
N GLY A 49 2.41 0.80 -14.29
CA GLY A 49 3.76 1.15 -13.83
C GLY A 49 3.82 2.37 -12.90
N GLU A 50 2.67 2.88 -12.44
CA GLU A 50 2.60 4.08 -11.61
C GLU A 50 2.72 3.78 -10.11
N VAL A 51 3.28 4.74 -9.37
CA VAL A 51 3.19 4.78 -7.91
C VAL A 51 2.27 5.92 -7.50
N ARG A 52 1.25 5.62 -6.71
CA ARG A 52 0.33 6.62 -6.16
C ARG A 52 0.28 6.49 -4.64
N PHE A 53 0.00 7.60 -3.95
CA PHE A 53 -0.03 7.66 -2.50
C PHE A 53 -1.47 7.59 -2.00
N PHE A 54 -1.72 6.74 -1.01
CA PHE A 54 -3.05 6.57 -0.41
C PHE A 54 -2.98 6.66 1.09
N ASP A 55 -4.03 7.23 1.68
CA ASP A 55 -4.32 6.96 3.08
C ASP A 55 -4.54 5.46 3.28
N ARG A 56 -3.87 4.87 4.27
CA ARG A 56 -4.03 3.48 4.65
C ARG A 56 -5.49 3.13 4.98
N SER A 57 -6.28 4.08 5.47
CA SER A 57 -7.70 3.90 5.79
C SER A 57 -8.55 3.53 4.56
N VAL A 58 -8.10 3.85 3.35
CA VAL A 58 -8.80 3.52 2.10
C VAL A 58 -8.29 2.25 1.44
N LEU A 59 -7.37 1.52 2.08
CA LEU A 59 -6.77 0.31 1.55
C LEU A 59 -7.26 -0.94 2.31
N GLU A 60 -7.49 -2.01 1.56
CA GLU A 60 -7.85 -3.32 2.11
C GLU A 60 -6.81 -4.36 1.70
N ASP A 61 -6.31 -5.13 2.67
CA ASP A 61 -5.37 -6.21 2.41
C ASP A 61 -6.07 -7.29 1.56
N VAL A 62 -5.53 -7.57 0.38
CA VAL A 62 -5.94 -8.71 -0.44
C VAL A 62 -5.24 -9.93 0.13
N VAL A 63 -5.95 -10.70 0.94
CA VAL A 63 -5.43 -11.97 1.47
C VAL A 63 -5.33 -12.95 0.30
N LYS A 64 -4.14 -13.06 -0.31
CA LYS A 64 -3.84 -14.22 -1.15
C LYS A 64 -3.85 -15.44 -0.25
N PRO A 65 -4.61 -16.51 -0.59
CA PRO A 65 -4.53 -17.76 0.13
C PRO A 65 -3.06 -18.18 0.21
N ALA A 66 -2.61 -18.64 1.37
CA ALA A 66 -1.29 -19.23 1.48
C ALA A 66 -1.26 -20.45 0.54
N SER A 67 -0.48 -20.37 -0.53
CA SER A 67 -0.06 -21.53 -1.31
C SER A 67 0.96 -22.34 -0.51
#